data_AF-A0A839IAR5-F1
#
_entry.id   AF-A0A839IAR5-F1
#
_cell.length_a   1.000
_cell.length_b   1.000
_cell.length_c   1.000
_cell.angle_alpha   90.00
_cell.angle_beta   90.00
_cell.angle_gamma   90.00
#
_symmetry.space_group_name_H-M   'P 1'
#
loop_
_entity.id
_entity.type
_entity.pdbx_description
1 polymer ?
#
loop_
_entity_poly.entity_id
_entity_poly.type
_entity_poly.pdbx_seq_one_letter_code
_entity_poly.pdbx_strand_id
1 'polypeptide(L)'
;MTNYLASLIASFSAETISNAFIYLILALLVISVVLAILGKAARFTASTTNILTSLGILGTFAGIVVGLMDFDPQNIDGSIESLLAGLKTAFLTSLVGMAGSIAYKAILGAIPQRHSVEDKQVGPEEIFSVMSQQLKASTEQLNASNELLSAIKGDEDSSLTSQIKNLRTDINDGQRVLNNHFKQTNERNDEFKNTLWQKMDEFGELLSKSATEQVINALKEVIVDFNNNLTEQFGENFKRLDESVKKLVDWQENYRQQLEDMSSKYQLGVDAISSTEKSVASINERAEAIPATMEKLHQVMELGHGQVTELEHRLEAFKDLRDKAVEAMPQIREQMDNTMTVIGDSVKAASSHYESMLQESQNIIDNFSTTANQSVENMRTNLEAGADQVSSKLIESSQELGGKLAEASSDIQDNVSTASGALQNTASYLTDTTEQIRQHLEDSITELNSQLRVLVADIKDDVKETGSVLKEANKELLSSTREIQTETTTAITKLHDRLETTLEDVFQVQAQAVRRTFDSLEDQITEAVGKTGNAVEKQVEVLDHQMQQEINRTMNEMGEALATITQQFTRDYQKLVREMNNVVTNRVA
;
A
#
# COMPACT_ATOMS: atom_id res chain seq x y z
N MET A 1 -6.17 25.94 32.78
CA MET A 1 -6.30 24.50 33.08
C MET A 1 -5.02 23.71 32.80
N THR A 2 -4.33 23.97 31.69
CA THR A 2 -3.05 23.33 31.32
C THR A 2 -1.95 23.44 32.38
N ASN A 3 -1.73 24.61 32.98
CA ASN A 3 -0.70 24.79 34.01
C ASN A 3 -1.03 24.08 35.34
N TYR A 4 -2.32 23.92 35.67
CA TYR A 4 -2.74 23.22 36.88
C TYR A 4 -2.51 21.70 36.75
N LEU A 5 -2.91 21.13 35.60
CA LEU A 5 -2.64 19.73 35.25
C LEU A 5 -1.14 19.44 35.19
N ALA A 6 -0.34 20.32 34.58
CA ALA A 6 1.11 20.19 34.53
C ALA A 6 1.73 20.22 35.93
N SER A 7 1.31 21.15 36.82
CA SER A 7 1.83 21.21 38.19
C SER A 7 1.47 19.98 39.04
N LEU A 8 0.28 19.40 38.80
CA LEU A 8 -0.17 18.19 39.49
C LEU A 8 0.63 16.97 39.02
N ILE A 9 0.90 16.88 37.72
CA ILE A 9 1.65 15.78 37.09
C ILE A 9 3.15 15.88 37.44
N ALA A 10 3.72 17.08 37.52
CA ALA A 10 5.11 17.33 37.92
C ALA A 10 5.41 17.01 39.40
N SER A 11 4.37 16.90 40.25
CA SER A 11 4.55 16.58 41.67
C SER A 11 4.84 15.10 41.95
N PHE A 12 4.68 14.23 40.95
CA PHE A 12 4.90 12.78 41.05
C PHE A 12 6.00 12.34 40.07
N SER A 13 6.83 11.37 40.50
CA SER A 13 7.81 10.77 39.62
C SER A 13 7.15 9.89 38.55
N ALA A 14 7.80 9.75 37.39
CA ALA A 14 7.33 8.89 36.30
C ALA A 14 7.07 7.45 36.77
N GLU A 15 7.94 6.93 37.64
CA GLU A 15 7.79 5.61 38.26
C GLU A 15 6.52 5.50 39.11
N THR A 16 6.19 6.53 39.90
CA THR A 16 4.99 6.53 40.75
C THR A 16 3.72 6.48 39.91
N ILE A 17 3.68 7.25 38.83
CA ILE A 17 2.52 7.29 37.91
C ILE A 17 2.38 5.95 37.17
N SER A 18 3.47 5.40 36.63
CA SER A 18 3.45 4.10 35.98
C SER A 18 3.00 2.98 36.93
N ASN A 19 3.49 2.96 38.17
CA ASN A 19 3.07 1.98 39.17
C ASN A 19 1.58 2.14 39.53
N ALA A 20 1.07 3.37 39.64
CA ALA A 20 -0.36 3.61 39.86
C ALA A 20 -1.23 3.03 38.73
N PHE A 21 -0.82 3.20 37.47
CA PHE A 21 -1.51 2.59 36.33
C PHE A 21 -1.44 1.06 36.33
N ILE A 22 -0.31 0.46 36.71
CA ILE A 22 -0.17 -1.00 36.84
C ILE A 22 -1.13 -1.53 37.91
N TYR A 23 -1.17 -0.90 39.09
CA TYR A 23 -2.11 -1.30 40.16
C TYR A 23 -3.57 -1.12 39.74
N LEU A 24 -3.88 -0.05 39.00
CA LEU A 24 -5.22 0.20 38.45
C LEU A 24 -5.61 -0.90 37.45
N ILE A 25 -4.71 -1.28 36.53
CA ILE A 25 -4.93 -2.35 35.54
C ILE A 25 -5.17 -3.69 36.26
N LEU A 26 -4.36 -4.03 37.26
CA LEU A 26 -4.51 -5.26 38.04
C LEU A 26 -5.81 -5.28 38.84
N ALA A 27 -6.17 -4.16 39.48
CA ALA A 27 -7.43 -4.04 40.22
C ALA A 27 -8.62 -4.21 39.28
N LEU A 28 -8.59 -3.57 38.11
CA LEU A 28 -9.66 -3.68 37.10
C LEU A 28 -9.76 -5.11 36.56
N LEU A 29 -8.63 -5.77 36.31
CA LEU A 29 -8.60 -7.18 35.90
C LEU A 29 -9.27 -8.08 36.96
N VAL A 30 -8.91 -7.94 38.24
CA VAL A 30 -9.50 -8.73 39.32
C VAL A 30 -11.00 -8.47 39.45
N ILE A 31 -11.41 -7.20 39.44
CA ILE A 31 -12.82 -6.79 39.51
C ILE A 31 -13.61 -7.38 38.33
N SER A 32 -13.08 -7.30 37.12
CA SER A 32 -13.74 -7.82 35.93
C SER A 32 -13.81 -9.35 35.91
N VAL A 33 -12.78 -10.06 36.39
CA VAL A 33 -12.83 -11.52 36.54
C VAL A 33 -13.87 -11.93 37.57
N VAL A 34 -13.93 -11.24 38.72
CA VAL A 34 -14.95 -11.47 39.76
C VAL A 34 -16.35 -11.22 39.18
N LEU A 35 -16.57 -10.11 38.48
CA LEU A 35 -17.85 -9.80 37.82
C LEU A 35 -18.23 -10.82 36.73
N ALA A 36 -17.25 -11.30 35.95
CA ALA A 36 -17.43 -12.35 34.95
C ALA A 36 -17.91 -13.66 35.57
N ILE A 37 -17.31 -14.08 36.70
CA ILE A 37 -17.67 -15.30 37.44
C ILE A 37 -19.04 -15.15 38.13
N LEU A 38 -19.34 -13.96 38.69
CA LEU A 38 -20.63 -13.67 39.31
C LEU A 38 -21.77 -13.42 38.30
N GLY A 39 -21.48 -13.38 36.99
CA GLY A 39 -22.46 -13.20 35.92
C GLY A 39 -23.16 -11.82 35.94
N LYS A 40 -22.55 -10.80 36.54
CA LYS A 40 -23.10 -9.43 36.62
C LYS A 40 -22.36 -8.48 35.67
N ALA A 41 -23.07 -7.47 35.17
CA ALA A 41 -22.51 -6.40 34.31
C ALA A 41 -21.87 -6.89 32.98
N ALA A 42 -22.58 -7.73 32.22
CA ALA A 42 -22.11 -8.31 30.94
C ALA A 42 -21.50 -7.29 29.95
N ARG A 43 -22.05 -6.07 29.85
CA ARG A 43 -21.49 -4.99 29.00
C ARG A 43 -20.09 -4.54 29.46
N PHE A 44 -19.88 -4.42 30.77
CA PHE A 44 -18.59 -4.04 31.33
C PHE A 44 -17.56 -5.17 31.15
N THR A 45 -18.00 -6.41 31.40
CA THR A 45 -17.21 -7.62 31.21
C THR A 45 -16.77 -7.79 29.75
N ALA A 46 -17.62 -7.49 28.76
CA ALA A 46 -17.27 -7.54 27.34
C ALA A 46 -16.29 -6.43 26.91
N SER A 47 -16.45 -5.22 27.46
CA SER A 47 -15.61 -4.07 27.12
C SER A 47 -14.27 -4.05 27.88
N THR A 48 -14.14 -4.84 28.95
CA THR A 48 -12.96 -4.90 29.82
C THR A 48 -11.67 -5.13 29.03
N THR A 49 -11.66 -6.03 28.03
CA THR A 49 -10.48 -6.27 27.19
C THR A 49 -9.94 -4.96 26.60
N ASN A 50 -10.82 -4.14 26.01
CA ASN A 50 -10.44 -2.89 25.37
C ASN A 50 -10.02 -1.84 26.42
N ILE A 51 -10.70 -1.81 27.57
CA ILE A 51 -10.37 -0.90 28.67
C ILE A 51 -8.96 -1.16 29.20
N LEU A 52 -8.55 -2.43 29.38
CA LEU A 52 -7.20 -2.78 29.86
C LEU A 52 -6.11 -2.31 28.88
N THR A 53 -6.30 -2.52 27.58
CA THR A 53 -5.34 -2.09 26.56
C THR A 53 -5.27 -0.57 26.47
N SER A 54 -6.41 0.12 26.43
CA SER A 54 -6.45 1.58 26.37
C SER A 54 -5.83 2.22 27.62
N LEU A 55 -6.04 1.63 28.80
CA LEU A 55 -5.44 2.10 30.04
C LEU A 55 -3.92 1.87 30.08
N GLY A 56 -3.44 0.76 29.52
CA GLY A 56 -2.01 0.49 29.33
C GLY A 56 -1.34 1.49 28.41
N ILE A 57 -1.97 1.81 27.28
CA ILE A 57 -1.50 2.83 26.32
C ILE A 57 -1.46 4.21 27.01
N LEU A 58 -2.52 4.58 27.72
CA LEU A 58 -2.60 5.87 28.43
C LEU A 58 -1.51 5.99 29.51
N GLY A 59 -1.23 4.91 30.25
CA GLY A 59 -0.15 4.88 31.24
C GLY A 59 1.23 5.09 30.62
N THR A 60 1.49 4.56 29.42
CA THR A 60 2.74 4.75 28.70
C THR A 60 2.91 6.20 28.24
N PHE A 61 1.87 6.81 27.68
CA PHE A 61 1.90 8.22 27.30
C PHE A 61 2.07 9.14 28.51
N ALA A 62 1.37 8.86 29.62
CA ALA A 62 1.51 9.63 30.85
C ALA A 62 2.94 9.55 31.42
N GLY A 63 3.54 8.37 31.43
CA GLY A 63 4.93 8.18 31.91
C GLY A 63 5.97 8.87 31.04
N ILE A 64 5.81 8.84 29.71
CA ILE A 64 6.70 9.55 28.77
C ILE A 64 6.60 11.07 28.96
N VAL A 65 5.38 11.60 29.11
CA VAL A 65 5.18 13.05 29.34
C VAL A 65 5.85 13.51 30.63
N VAL A 66 5.74 12.74 31.71
CA VAL A 66 6.41 13.06 32.99
C VAL A 66 7.93 12.99 32.85
N GLY A 67 8.45 11.97 32.16
CA GLY A 67 9.89 11.85 31.90
C GLY A 67 10.46 12.99 31.06
N LEU A 68 9.68 13.53 30.13
CA LEU A 68 10.05 14.71 29.34
C LEU A 68 9.93 16.02 30.11
N MET A 69 9.07 16.10 31.12
CA MET A 69 8.95 17.28 31.98
C MET A 69 10.13 17.43 32.95
N ASP A 70 10.81 16.32 33.29
CA ASP A 70 12.01 16.28 34.14
C ASP A 70 13.31 16.44 33.33
N PHE A 71 13.19 16.67 32.01
CA PHE A 71 14.32 16.83 31.11
C PHE A 71 14.89 18.26 31.21
N ASP A 72 16.13 18.38 31.69
CA ASP A 72 16.87 19.64 31.75
C ASP A 72 17.79 19.80 30.53
N PRO A 73 17.55 20.78 29.63
CA PRO A 73 18.42 21.07 28.50
C PRO A 73 19.85 21.47 28.87
N GLN A 74 20.12 21.86 30.12
CA GLN A 74 21.46 22.23 30.60
C GLN A 74 22.27 21.04 31.12
N ASN A 75 21.62 19.92 31.45
CA ASN A 75 22.25 18.70 31.94
C ASN A 75 21.70 17.48 31.20
N ILE A 76 22.07 17.38 29.91
CA ILE A 76 21.56 16.35 28.99
C ILE A 76 21.89 14.94 29.49
N ASP A 77 23.10 14.69 29.99
CA ASP A 77 23.54 13.36 30.39
C ASP A 77 22.72 12.82 31.59
N GLY A 78 22.52 13.63 32.63
CA GLY A 78 21.67 13.26 33.77
C GLY A 78 20.19 13.16 33.42
N SER A 79 19.72 14.01 32.50
CA SER A 79 18.33 14.02 32.03
C SER A 79 18.00 12.80 31.16
N ILE A 80 18.96 12.30 30.36
CA ILE A 80 18.79 11.08 29.58
C ILE A 80 18.67 9.85 30.49
N GLU A 81 19.45 9.77 31.57
CA GLU A 81 19.37 8.66 32.52
C GLU A 81 17.99 8.61 33.22
N SER A 82 17.48 9.76 33.67
CA SER A 82 16.14 9.88 34.25
C SER A 82 15.03 9.55 33.23
N LEU A 83 15.16 10.04 31.99
CA LEU A 83 14.21 9.78 30.91
C LEU A 83 14.17 8.29 30.54
N LEU A 84 15.32 7.62 30.45
CA LEU A 84 15.41 6.19 30.14
C LEU A 84 14.82 5.33 31.26
N ALA A 85 15.02 5.72 32.52
CA ALA A 85 14.40 5.06 33.66
C ALA A 85 12.86 5.18 33.63
N GLY A 86 12.33 6.38 33.40
CA GLY A 86 10.89 6.63 33.28
C GLY A 86 10.26 5.96 32.05
N LEU A 87 10.99 5.91 30.95
CA LEU A 87 10.55 5.24 29.72
C LEU A 87 10.47 3.72 29.91
N LYS A 88 11.44 3.11 30.60
CA LYS A 88 11.42 1.68 30.93
C LYS A 88 10.18 1.30 31.74
N THR A 89 9.81 2.09 32.77
CA THR A 89 8.62 1.84 33.57
C THR A 89 7.33 2.14 32.81
N ALA A 90 7.33 3.16 31.95
CA ALA A 90 6.18 3.51 31.10
C ALA A 90 5.87 2.43 30.05
N PHE A 91 6.87 1.78 29.45
CA PHE A 91 6.62 0.66 28.54
C PHE A 91 6.04 -0.57 29.26
N LEU A 92 6.42 -0.78 30.53
CA LEU A 92 5.91 -1.88 31.33
C LEU A 92 4.39 -1.78 31.55
N THR A 93 3.82 -0.56 31.62
CA THR A 93 2.36 -0.38 31.82
C THR A 93 1.56 -0.87 30.61
N SER A 94 2.04 -0.63 29.38
CA SER A 94 1.40 -1.12 28.16
C SER A 94 1.53 -2.63 28.03
N LEU A 95 2.71 -3.19 28.38
CA LEU A 95 2.91 -4.64 28.42
C LEU A 95 1.93 -5.31 29.40
N VAL A 96 1.76 -4.75 30.60
CA VAL A 96 0.80 -5.26 31.60
C VAL A 96 -0.65 -5.11 31.11
N GLY A 97 -1.00 -4.01 30.44
CA GLY A 97 -2.33 -3.81 29.85
C GLY A 97 -2.66 -4.82 28.75
N MET A 98 -1.72 -5.08 27.84
CA MET A 98 -1.88 -6.09 26.78
C MET A 98 -1.87 -7.52 27.32
N ALA A 99 -0.95 -7.85 28.22
CA ALA A 99 -0.91 -9.17 28.84
C ALA A 99 -2.18 -9.44 29.66
N GLY A 100 -2.67 -8.43 30.39
CA GLY A 100 -3.92 -8.52 31.14
C GLY A 100 -5.15 -8.70 30.24
N SER A 101 -5.20 -8.04 29.08
CA SER A 101 -6.32 -8.18 28.15
C SER A 101 -6.36 -9.57 27.48
N ILE A 102 -5.19 -10.13 27.16
CA ILE A 102 -5.05 -11.51 26.66
C ILE A 102 -5.44 -12.52 27.74
N ALA A 103 -4.92 -12.39 28.95
CA ALA A 103 -5.25 -13.26 30.08
C ALA A 103 -6.75 -13.24 30.39
N TYR A 104 -7.36 -12.05 30.37
CA TYR A 104 -8.78 -11.89 30.59
C TYR A 104 -9.65 -12.55 29.50
N LYS A 105 -9.26 -12.43 28.22
CA LYS A 105 -9.91 -13.15 27.11
C LYS A 105 -9.81 -14.67 27.26
N ALA A 106 -8.64 -15.18 27.67
CA ALA A 106 -8.45 -16.61 27.91
C ALA A 106 -9.32 -17.11 29.07
N ILE A 107 -9.45 -16.34 30.15
CA ILE A 107 -10.33 -16.65 31.28
C ILE A 107 -11.81 -16.64 30.85
N LEU A 108 -12.25 -15.64 30.07
CA LEU A 108 -13.61 -15.60 29.52
C LEU A 108 -13.93 -16.81 28.65
N GLY A 109 -12.98 -17.27 27.82
CA GLY A 109 -13.15 -18.47 27.00
C GLY A 109 -13.23 -19.78 27.81
N ALA A 110 -12.71 -19.79 29.04
CA ALA A 110 -12.73 -20.95 29.92
C ALA A 110 -13.92 -20.99 30.89
N ILE A 111 -14.68 -19.90 31.04
CA ILE A 111 -15.88 -19.85 31.89
C ILE A 111 -17.10 -20.31 31.07
N PRO A 112 -17.77 -21.42 31.45
CA PRO A 112 -18.99 -21.86 30.78
C PRO A 112 -20.16 -20.92 31.12
N GLN A 113 -20.42 -19.93 30.26
CA GLN A 113 -21.62 -19.10 30.37
C GLN A 113 -22.81 -19.76 29.66
N ARG A 114 -23.93 -19.84 30.40
CA ARG A 114 -25.25 -20.20 29.84
C ARG A 114 -25.56 -19.26 28.68
N HIS A 115 -25.82 -19.86 27.53
CA HIS A 115 -26.23 -19.19 26.29
C HIS A 115 -27.34 -18.16 26.54
N SER A 116 -27.00 -16.88 26.37
CA SER A 116 -27.85 -15.92 25.69
C SER A 116 -27.03 -15.37 24.53
N VAL A 117 -26.93 -16.23 23.52
CA VAL A 117 -26.39 -15.91 22.20
C VAL A 117 -27.38 -14.94 21.56
N GLU A 118 -27.15 -13.63 21.72
CA GLU A 118 -27.34 -12.70 20.60
C GLU A 118 -26.12 -12.83 19.69
N ASP A 119 -25.88 -14.03 19.16
CA ASP A 119 -25.36 -14.09 17.80
C ASP A 119 -26.55 -13.68 16.95
N LYS A 120 -26.48 -12.47 16.41
CA LYS A 120 -27.03 -12.26 15.07
C LYS A 120 -26.20 -13.10 14.11
N GLN A 121 -26.42 -14.41 14.11
CA GLN A 121 -26.15 -15.23 12.94
C GLN A 121 -27.10 -14.69 11.87
N VAL A 122 -26.53 -13.90 10.96
CA VAL A 122 -27.23 -13.40 9.79
C VAL A 122 -27.67 -14.64 9.00
N GLY A 123 -28.94 -15.02 9.14
CA GLY A 123 -29.50 -16.16 8.44
C GLY A 123 -29.52 -15.90 6.93
N PRO A 124 -29.52 -16.94 6.08
CA PRO A 124 -29.60 -16.80 4.63
C PRO A 124 -30.78 -15.93 4.16
N GLU A 125 -31.88 -15.86 4.92
CA GLU A 125 -33.02 -14.99 4.63
C GLU A 125 -32.78 -13.51 4.95
N GLU A 126 -32.00 -13.17 5.98
CA GLU A 126 -31.56 -11.78 6.25
C GLU A 126 -30.43 -11.36 5.30
N ILE A 127 -29.53 -12.28 4.92
CA ILE A 127 -28.55 -12.03 3.85
C ILE A 127 -29.28 -11.85 2.52
N PHE A 128 -30.30 -12.65 2.22
CA PHE A 128 -31.09 -12.49 1.00
C PHE A 128 -31.94 -11.22 1.03
N SER A 129 -32.48 -10.80 2.17
CA SER A 129 -33.21 -9.52 2.29
C SER A 129 -32.27 -8.33 2.16
N VAL A 130 -31.09 -8.37 2.79
CA VAL A 130 -30.08 -7.30 2.69
C VAL A 130 -29.43 -7.30 1.31
N MET A 131 -29.10 -8.45 0.72
CA MET A 131 -28.60 -8.54 -0.66
C MET A 131 -29.65 -8.16 -1.68
N SER A 132 -30.92 -8.51 -1.50
CA SER A 132 -31.99 -8.06 -2.41
C SER A 132 -32.26 -6.57 -2.24
N GLN A 133 -32.17 -6.01 -1.03
CA GLN A 133 -32.26 -4.58 -0.78
C GLN A 133 -31.02 -3.82 -1.28
N GLN A 134 -29.82 -4.39 -1.17
CA GLN A 134 -28.57 -3.91 -1.74
C GLN A 134 -28.59 -4.01 -3.26
N LEU A 135 -29.17 -5.07 -3.84
CA LEU A 135 -29.36 -5.23 -5.26
C LEU A 135 -30.41 -4.23 -5.75
N LYS A 136 -31.48 -3.97 -4.99
CA LYS A 136 -32.47 -2.94 -5.32
C LYS A 136 -31.88 -1.54 -5.24
N ALA A 137 -31.11 -1.22 -4.18
CA ALA A 137 -30.41 0.05 -4.02
C ALA A 137 -29.31 0.23 -5.07
N SER A 138 -28.57 -0.84 -5.41
CA SER A 138 -27.56 -0.84 -6.47
C SER A 138 -28.21 -0.77 -7.87
N THR A 139 -29.40 -1.33 -8.05
CA THR A 139 -30.19 -1.23 -9.29
C THR A 139 -30.81 0.15 -9.43
N GLU A 140 -31.31 0.75 -8.34
CA GLU A 140 -31.77 2.15 -8.29
C GLU A 140 -30.61 3.12 -8.50
N GLN A 141 -29.42 2.83 -7.97
CA GLN A 141 -28.20 3.59 -8.21
C GLN A 141 -27.69 3.43 -9.65
N LEU A 142 -27.77 2.23 -10.23
CA LEU A 142 -27.47 2.00 -11.65
C LEU A 142 -28.50 2.68 -12.57
N ASN A 143 -29.78 2.71 -12.18
CA ASN A 143 -30.82 3.42 -12.92
C ASN A 143 -30.67 4.93 -12.80
N ALA A 144 -30.30 5.46 -11.63
CA ALA A 144 -29.99 6.88 -11.44
C ALA A 144 -28.70 7.27 -12.18
N SER A 145 -27.71 6.37 -12.23
CA SER A 145 -26.49 6.55 -13.02
C SER A 145 -26.77 6.48 -14.52
N ASN A 146 -27.70 5.63 -14.98
CA ASN A 146 -28.15 5.59 -16.37
C ASN A 146 -29.07 6.77 -16.72
N GLU A 147 -29.88 7.29 -15.79
CA GLU A 147 -30.63 8.53 -15.95
C GLU A 147 -29.68 9.72 -16.10
N LEU A 148 -28.62 9.81 -15.28
CA LEU A 148 -27.54 10.78 -15.45
C LEU A 148 -26.82 10.61 -16.79
N LEU A 149 -26.53 9.37 -17.20
CA LEU A 149 -25.93 9.10 -18.50
C LEU A 149 -26.88 9.52 -19.65
N SER A 150 -28.19 9.36 -19.49
CA SER A 150 -29.21 9.79 -20.44
C SER A 150 -29.40 11.31 -20.46
N ALA A 151 -29.27 11.99 -19.32
CA ALA A 151 -29.27 13.44 -19.21
C ALA A 151 -27.99 14.08 -19.80
N ILE A 152 -26.88 13.33 -19.82
CA ILE A 152 -25.61 13.75 -20.40
C ILE A 152 -25.51 13.42 -21.89
N LYS A 153 -26.13 12.32 -22.35
CA LYS A 153 -25.99 11.79 -23.72
C LYS A 153 -27.27 11.92 -24.58
N GLY A 154 -28.40 12.35 -24.02
CA GLY A 154 -29.69 12.45 -24.68
C GLY A 154 -29.73 13.51 -25.79
N ASP A 155 -30.35 13.14 -26.92
CA ASP A 155 -30.41 13.92 -28.17
C ASP A 155 -31.57 14.92 -28.22
N GLU A 156 -32.38 15.04 -27.16
CA GLU A 156 -33.53 15.96 -27.11
C GLU A 156 -33.45 16.92 -25.93
N ASP A 157 -33.51 18.23 -26.25
CA ASP A 157 -33.85 19.48 -25.53
C ASP A 157 -33.54 19.68 -24.03
N SER A 158 -33.13 18.66 -23.30
CA SER A 158 -32.88 18.65 -21.86
C SER A 158 -31.43 18.31 -21.49
N SER A 159 -30.61 17.87 -22.45
CA SER A 159 -29.21 17.53 -22.19
C SER A 159 -28.32 18.76 -21.97
N LEU A 160 -27.30 18.60 -21.12
CA LEU A 160 -26.35 19.68 -20.77
C LEU A 160 -25.68 20.28 -22.02
N THR A 161 -25.46 19.47 -23.06
CA THR A 161 -24.94 19.91 -24.36
C THR A 161 -25.93 20.81 -25.12
N SER A 162 -27.23 20.50 -25.08
CA SER A 162 -28.28 21.34 -25.67
C SER A 162 -28.48 22.63 -24.86
N GLN A 163 -28.41 22.56 -23.53
CA GLN A 163 -28.47 23.76 -22.67
C GLN A 163 -27.27 24.69 -22.90
N ILE A 164 -26.06 24.16 -23.07
CA ILE A 164 -24.87 24.97 -23.43
C ILE A 164 -25.02 25.58 -24.82
N LYS A 165 -25.61 24.86 -25.78
CA LYS A 165 -25.92 25.38 -27.12
C LYS A 165 -26.96 26.51 -27.05
N ASN A 166 -28.00 26.37 -26.24
CA ASN A 166 -29.01 27.40 -26.03
C ASN A 166 -28.42 28.62 -25.31
N LEU A 167 -27.60 28.44 -24.28
CA LEU A 167 -26.87 29.52 -23.60
C LEU A 167 -25.95 30.29 -24.57
N ARG A 168 -25.26 29.57 -25.45
CA ARG A 168 -24.42 30.20 -26.49
C ARG A 168 -25.26 30.94 -27.54
N THR A 169 -26.48 30.49 -27.79
CA THR A 169 -27.42 31.15 -28.70
C THR A 169 -28.00 32.41 -28.05
N ASP A 170 -28.42 32.34 -26.79
CA ASP A 170 -28.88 33.48 -25.99
C ASP A 170 -27.80 34.55 -25.79
N ILE A 171 -26.54 34.14 -25.58
CA ILE A 171 -25.40 35.09 -25.50
C ILE A 171 -25.19 35.77 -26.85
N ASN A 172 -25.27 35.04 -27.97
CA ASN A 172 -25.12 35.63 -29.30
C ASN A 172 -26.29 36.57 -29.65
N ASP A 173 -27.52 36.21 -29.29
CA ASP A 173 -28.69 37.07 -29.50
C ASP A 173 -28.66 38.30 -28.58
N GLY A 174 -28.23 38.15 -27.32
CA GLY A 174 -27.97 39.26 -26.41
C GLY A 174 -26.92 40.23 -26.96
N GLN A 175 -25.83 39.71 -27.52
CA GLN A 175 -24.81 40.51 -28.20
C GLN A 175 -25.40 41.26 -29.41
N ARG A 176 -26.32 40.63 -30.16
CA ARG A 176 -26.98 41.25 -31.33
C ARG A 176 -27.95 42.36 -30.94
N VAL A 177 -28.71 42.17 -29.85
CA VAL A 177 -29.61 43.19 -29.29
C VAL A 177 -28.82 44.38 -28.74
N LEU A 178 -27.69 44.13 -28.07
CA LEU A 178 -26.80 45.20 -27.59
C LEU A 178 -26.23 46.03 -28.74
N ASN A 179 -25.83 45.37 -29.83
CA ASN A 179 -25.31 46.05 -31.03
C ASN A 179 -26.40 46.89 -31.74
N ASN A 180 -27.63 46.39 -31.78
CA ASN A 180 -28.76 47.15 -32.30
C ASN A 180 -29.12 48.36 -31.41
N HIS A 181 -29.03 48.22 -30.08
CA HIS A 181 -29.23 49.32 -29.14
C HIS A 181 -28.14 50.40 -29.29
N PHE A 182 -26.89 50.00 -29.58
CA PHE A 182 -25.80 50.92 -29.91
C PHE A 182 -26.06 51.68 -31.21
N LYS A 183 -26.53 51.01 -32.28
CA LYS A 183 -26.92 51.68 -33.53
C LYS A 183 -28.05 52.70 -33.33
N GLN A 184 -29.10 52.33 -32.59
CA GLN A 184 -30.26 53.20 -32.36
C GLN A 184 -29.92 54.42 -31.48
N THR A 185 -28.96 54.26 -30.56
CA THR A 185 -28.44 55.37 -29.75
C THR A 185 -27.63 56.36 -30.60
N ASN A 186 -26.90 55.86 -31.59
CA ASN A 186 -26.09 56.70 -32.49
C ASN A 186 -26.97 57.50 -33.46
N GLU A 187 -28.03 56.90 -34.01
CA GLU A 187 -28.99 57.58 -34.89
C GLU A 187 -29.72 58.73 -34.16
N ARG A 188 -30.08 58.55 -32.88
CA ARG A 188 -30.71 59.60 -32.07
C ARG A 188 -29.78 60.79 -31.78
N ASN A 189 -28.47 60.55 -31.67
CA ASN A 189 -27.48 61.61 -31.50
C ASN A 189 -27.29 62.44 -32.78
N ASP A 190 -27.37 61.83 -33.95
CA ASP A 190 -27.30 62.54 -35.23
C ASP A 190 -28.54 63.43 -35.47
N GLU A 191 -29.74 62.98 -35.09
CA GLU A 191 -30.96 63.82 -35.14
C GLU A 191 -30.88 65.03 -34.21
N PHE A 192 -30.37 64.87 -32.99
CA PHE A 192 -30.16 65.98 -32.05
C PHE A 192 -29.20 67.03 -32.63
N LYS A 193 -28.08 66.58 -33.22
CA LYS A 193 -27.08 67.49 -33.81
C LYS A 193 -27.66 68.31 -34.96
N ASN A 194 -28.48 67.69 -35.82
CA ASN A 194 -29.11 68.38 -36.94
C ASN A 194 -30.14 69.43 -36.48
N THR A 195 -30.93 69.11 -35.45
CA THR A 195 -31.93 70.03 -34.89
C THR A 195 -31.28 71.24 -34.21
N LEU A 196 -30.13 71.04 -33.56
CA LEU A 196 -29.39 72.10 -32.88
C LEU A 196 -28.74 73.10 -33.86
N TRP A 197 -28.20 72.61 -34.97
CA TRP A 197 -27.66 73.47 -36.04
C TRP A 197 -28.76 74.33 -36.69
N GLN A 198 -29.93 73.76 -36.95
CA GLN A 198 -31.05 74.52 -37.51
C GLN A 198 -31.51 75.67 -36.60
N LYS A 199 -31.48 75.47 -35.27
CA LYS A 199 -31.80 76.51 -34.28
C LYS A 199 -30.73 77.59 -34.14
N MET A 200 -29.46 77.24 -34.35
CA MET A 200 -28.35 78.21 -34.39
C MET A 200 -28.37 79.05 -35.68
N ASP A 201 -28.79 78.48 -36.81
CA ASP A 201 -28.91 79.18 -38.09
C ASP A 201 -30.09 80.18 -38.07
N GLU A 202 -31.24 79.79 -37.50
CA GLU A 202 -32.37 80.70 -37.22
C GLU A 202 -31.96 81.88 -36.32
N PHE A 203 -31.08 81.65 -35.36
CA PHE A 203 -30.57 82.68 -34.44
C PHE A 203 -29.59 83.65 -35.14
N GLY A 204 -28.78 83.14 -36.08
CA GLY A 204 -27.90 83.94 -36.93
C GLY A 204 -28.66 84.84 -37.91
N GLU A 205 -29.80 84.37 -38.44
CA GLU A 205 -30.61 85.13 -39.40
C GLU A 205 -31.32 86.34 -38.75
N LEU A 206 -31.68 86.23 -37.46
CA LEU A 206 -32.33 87.29 -36.68
C LEU A 206 -31.39 88.45 -36.31
N LEU A 207 -30.07 88.21 -36.25
CA LEU A 207 -29.06 89.23 -35.99
C LEU A 207 -28.67 90.06 -37.23
N SER A 208 -29.01 89.58 -38.42
CA SER A 208 -28.58 90.17 -39.70
C SER A 208 -29.52 91.27 -40.23
N LYS A 209 -30.71 91.45 -39.66
CA LYS A 209 -31.71 92.44 -40.13
C LYS A 209 -32.28 93.30 -39.01
N SER A 210 -31.60 94.41 -38.66
CA SER A 210 -32.28 95.68 -38.30
C SER A 210 -31.30 96.86 -38.15
N ALA A 211 -31.59 97.94 -38.90
CA ALA A 211 -31.23 99.34 -38.64
C ALA A 211 -29.85 99.88 -39.06
N THR A 212 -29.72 100.27 -40.34
CA THR A 212 -28.63 101.18 -40.79
C THR A 212 -29.07 102.14 -41.89
N GLU A 213 -30.25 102.75 -41.78
CA GLU A 213 -30.64 103.84 -42.71
C GLU A 213 -31.47 104.98 -42.08
N GLN A 214 -32.12 104.75 -40.93
CA GLN A 214 -32.78 105.82 -40.15
C GLN A 214 -31.80 106.64 -39.27
N VAL A 215 -30.56 106.16 -39.08
CA VAL A 215 -29.53 106.77 -38.21
C VAL A 215 -28.89 108.01 -38.87
N ILE A 216 -28.79 108.04 -40.20
CA ILE A 216 -28.03 109.08 -40.92
C ILE A 216 -28.77 110.43 -40.92
N ASN A 217 -30.10 110.44 -40.90
CA ASN A 217 -30.87 111.70 -40.84
C ASN A 217 -31.02 112.25 -39.41
N ALA A 218 -30.91 111.42 -38.37
CA ALA A 218 -30.87 111.84 -36.97
C ALA A 218 -29.53 112.54 -36.60
N LEU A 219 -28.43 112.15 -37.25
CA LEU A 219 -27.10 112.73 -37.00
C LEU A 219 -26.98 114.22 -37.37
N LYS A 220 -27.81 114.72 -38.30
CA LYS A 220 -27.71 116.11 -38.78
C LYS A 220 -28.34 117.12 -37.82
N GLU A 221 -29.38 116.74 -37.12
CA GLU A 221 -30.05 117.54 -36.09
C GLU A 221 -29.22 117.55 -34.79
N VAL A 222 -28.57 116.42 -34.48
CA VAL A 222 -27.65 116.28 -33.34
C VAL A 222 -26.41 117.15 -33.46
N ILE A 223 -25.90 117.46 -34.65
CA ILE A 223 -24.72 118.33 -34.81
C ILE A 223 -25.00 119.80 -34.40
N VAL A 224 -26.26 120.24 -34.47
CA VAL A 224 -26.65 121.58 -33.99
C VAL A 224 -26.81 121.59 -32.46
N ASP A 225 -27.39 120.53 -31.88
CA ASP A 225 -27.44 120.33 -30.43
C ASP A 225 -26.04 120.10 -29.82
N PHE A 226 -25.12 119.49 -30.58
CA PHE A 226 -23.73 119.23 -30.21
C PHE A 226 -22.95 120.52 -29.95
N ASN A 227 -23.24 121.59 -30.69
CA ASN A 227 -22.54 122.86 -30.55
C ASN A 227 -23.02 123.67 -29.32
N ASN A 228 -24.29 123.54 -28.95
CA ASN A 228 -24.82 124.15 -27.73
C ASN A 228 -24.40 123.39 -26.46
N ASN A 229 -24.37 122.04 -26.50
CA ASN A 229 -23.88 121.22 -25.38
C ASN A 229 -22.36 121.28 -25.17
N LEU A 230 -21.59 121.76 -26.15
CA LEU A 230 -20.12 121.77 -26.11
C LEU A 230 -19.55 122.65 -24.97
N THR A 231 -20.27 123.70 -24.56
CA THR A 231 -19.77 124.65 -23.54
C THR A 231 -20.15 124.25 -22.11
N GLU A 232 -21.29 123.56 -21.91
CA GLU A 232 -21.79 123.18 -20.58
C GLU A 232 -21.46 121.73 -20.22
N GLN A 233 -21.55 120.79 -21.17
CA GLN A 233 -21.29 119.39 -20.89
C GLN A 233 -19.80 119.02 -20.89
N PHE A 234 -18.89 119.75 -21.56
CA PHE A 234 -17.46 119.40 -21.53
C PHE A 234 -16.78 119.75 -20.19
N GLY A 235 -17.21 120.78 -19.47
CA GLY A 235 -16.70 121.07 -18.14
C GLY A 235 -17.06 119.99 -17.12
N GLU A 236 -18.33 119.56 -17.10
CA GLU A 236 -18.75 118.42 -16.29
C GLU A 236 -18.22 117.07 -16.83
N ASN A 237 -18.13 116.88 -18.15
CA ASN A 237 -17.59 115.64 -18.72
C ASN A 237 -16.09 115.51 -18.49
N PHE A 238 -15.28 116.57 -18.48
CA PHE A 238 -13.86 116.45 -18.08
C PHE A 238 -13.71 116.14 -16.59
N LYS A 239 -14.62 116.63 -15.75
CA LYS A 239 -14.65 116.28 -14.32
C LYS A 239 -15.08 114.82 -14.10
N ARG A 240 -16.13 114.37 -14.81
CA ARG A 240 -16.55 112.97 -14.86
C ARG A 240 -15.49 112.08 -15.51
N LEU A 241 -14.72 112.58 -16.48
CA LEU A 241 -13.64 111.87 -17.14
C LEU A 241 -12.43 111.73 -16.22
N ASP A 242 -12.04 112.77 -15.47
CA ASP A 242 -11.01 112.67 -14.42
C ASP A 242 -11.43 111.66 -13.34
N GLU A 243 -12.71 111.69 -12.91
CA GLU A 243 -13.26 110.65 -12.04
C GLU A 243 -13.26 109.26 -12.68
N SER A 244 -13.55 109.15 -13.97
CA SER A 244 -13.55 107.86 -14.69
C SER A 244 -12.14 107.33 -14.91
N VAL A 245 -11.16 108.22 -15.13
CA VAL A 245 -9.74 107.88 -15.24
C VAL A 245 -9.19 107.48 -13.88
N LYS A 246 -9.54 108.17 -12.79
CA LYS A 246 -9.21 107.72 -11.43
C LYS A 246 -9.85 106.39 -11.10
N LYS A 247 -11.14 106.19 -11.43
CA LYS A 247 -11.79 104.87 -11.30
C LYS A 247 -11.14 103.80 -12.16
N LEU A 248 -10.56 104.15 -13.31
CA LEU A 248 -9.77 103.23 -14.14
C LEU A 248 -8.42 102.90 -13.52
N VAL A 249 -7.76 103.87 -12.86
CA VAL A 249 -6.52 103.63 -12.11
C VAL A 249 -6.79 102.79 -10.86
N ASP A 250 -7.88 103.07 -10.14
CA ASP A 250 -8.36 102.25 -9.03
C ASP A 250 -8.73 100.84 -9.51
N TRP A 251 -9.39 100.73 -10.67
CA TRP A 251 -9.68 99.45 -11.30
C TRP A 251 -8.39 98.73 -11.72
N GLN A 252 -7.38 99.44 -12.26
CA GLN A 252 -6.09 98.86 -12.61
C GLN A 252 -5.34 98.35 -11.39
N GLU A 253 -5.35 99.08 -10.28
CA GLU A 253 -4.69 98.62 -9.05
C GLU A 253 -5.43 97.43 -8.43
N ASN A 254 -6.77 97.46 -8.40
CA ASN A 254 -7.59 96.32 -8.00
C ASN A 254 -7.39 95.11 -8.93
N TYR A 255 -7.22 95.34 -10.22
CA TYR A 255 -6.95 94.30 -11.21
C TYR A 255 -5.54 93.72 -11.05
N ARG A 256 -4.53 94.56 -10.74
CA ARG A 256 -3.18 94.11 -10.40
C ARG A 256 -3.19 93.19 -9.18
N GLN A 257 -3.93 93.57 -8.13
CA GLN A 257 -4.09 92.74 -6.93
C GLN A 257 -4.85 91.44 -7.24
N GLN A 258 -5.88 91.48 -8.09
CA GLN A 258 -6.57 90.26 -8.56
C GLN A 258 -5.65 89.35 -9.35
N LEU A 259 -4.79 89.88 -10.21
CA LEU A 259 -3.81 89.09 -10.96
C LEU A 259 -2.77 88.46 -10.02
N GLU A 260 -2.37 89.16 -8.96
CA GLU A 260 -1.46 88.65 -7.94
C GLU A 260 -2.10 87.49 -7.12
N ASP A 261 -3.36 87.64 -6.69
CA ASP A 261 -4.13 86.58 -6.03
C ASP A 261 -4.39 85.39 -6.97
N MET A 262 -4.74 85.67 -8.23
CA MET A 262 -4.96 84.64 -9.25
C MET A 262 -3.67 83.87 -9.56
N SER A 263 -2.52 84.55 -9.59
CA SER A 263 -1.22 83.89 -9.76
C SER A 263 -0.90 82.96 -8.58
N SER A 264 -1.18 83.39 -7.34
CA SER A 264 -1.01 82.54 -6.16
C SER A 264 -1.93 81.31 -6.19
N LYS A 265 -3.19 81.48 -6.60
CA LYS A 265 -4.17 80.39 -6.75
C LYS A 265 -3.80 79.42 -7.86
N TYR A 266 -3.26 79.89 -8.97
CA TYR A 266 -2.74 79.02 -10.03
C TYR A 266 -1.56 78.18 -9.55
N GLN A 267 -0.65 78.76 -8.77
CA GLN A 267 0.48 78.00 -8.22
C GLN A 267 0.01 76.86 -7.30
N LEU A 268 -0.97 77.11 -6.44
CA LEU A 268 -1.59 76.07 -5.60
C LEU A 268 -2.22 74.94 -6.44
N GLY A 269 -2.85 75.29 -7.56
CA GLY A 269 -3.39 74.29 -8.51
C GLY A 269 -2.30 73.44 -9.17
N VAL A 270 -1.18 74.06 -9.56
CA VAL A 270 -0.02 73.36 -10.12
C VAL A 270 0.60 72.40 -9.10
N ASP A 271 0.75 72.83 -7.84
CA ASP A 271 1.31 72.00 -6.77
C ASP A 271 0.41 70.78 -6.47
N ALA A 272 -0.92 70.95 -6.48
CA ALA A 272 -1.87 69.85 -6.29
C ALA A 272 -1.83 68.83 -7.44
N ILE A 273 -1.66 69.29 -8.68
CA ILE A 273 -1.49 68.41 -9.85
C ILE A 273 -0.18 67.63 -9.74
N SER A 274 0.93 68.29 -9.34
CA SER A 274 2.22 67.61 -9.15
C SER A 274 2.17 66.57 -8.01
N SER A 275 1.41 66.82 -6.95
CA SER A 275 1.18 65.81 -5.90
C SER A 275 0.39 64.61 -6.44
N THR A 276 -0.62 64.87 -7.26
CA THR A 276 -1.44 63.81 -7.89
C THR A 276 -0.60 62.96 -8.85
N GLU A 277 0.27 63.59 -9.63
CA GLU A 277 1.24 62.91 -10.51
C GLU A 277 2.09 61.91 -9.72
N LYS A 278 2.67 62.32 -8.59
CA LYS A 278 3.49 61.43 -7.74
C LYS A 278 2.70 60.24 -7.20
N SER A 279 1.45 60.45 -6.77
CA SER A 279 0.61 59.36 -6.29
C SER A 279 0.23 58.39 -7.40
N VAL A 280 -0.09 58.88 -8.60
CA VAL A 280 -0.38 58.04 -9.77
C VAL A 280 0.86 57.25 -10.21
N ALA A 281 2.05 57.86 -10.16
CA ALA A 281 3.31 57.16 -10.40
C ALA A 281 3.54 56.00 -9.41
N SER A 282 3.24 56.20 -8.13
CA SER A 282 3.37 55.14 -7.10
C SER A 282 2.36 54.00 -7.28
N ILE A 283 1.13 54.30 -7.71
CA ILE A 283 0.13 53.27 -8.07
C ILE A 283 0.64 52.44 -9.26
N ASN A 284 1.21 53.10 -10.27
CA ASN A 284 1.73 52.42 -11.45
C ASN A 284 2.91 51.49 -11.12
N GLU A 285 3.86 51.95 -10.30
CA GLU A 285 5.00 51.15 -9.84
C GLU A 285 4.56 49.90 -9.04
N ARG A 286 3.52 50.03 -8.20
CA ARG A 286 2.99 48.89 -7.43
C ARG A 286 2.14 47.93 -8.27
N ALA A 287 1.41 48.43 -9.26
CA ALA A 287 0.65 47.60 -10.19
C ALA A 287 1.56 46.70 -11.03
N GLU A 288 2.81 47.11 -11.27
CA GLU A 288 3.83 46.32 -11.96
C GLU A 288 4.24 45.05 -11.21
N ALA A 289 3.95 44.93 -9.91
CA ALA A 289 4.19 43.72 -9.13
C ALA A 289 3.16 42.60 -9.40
N ILE A 290 1.95 42.95 -9.87
CA ILE A 290 0.86 41.99 -10.11
C ILE A 290 1.24 40.95 -11.20
N PRO A 291 1.80 41.34 -12.37
CA PRO A 291 2.30 40.38 -13.34
C PRO A 291 3.35 39.41 -12.78
N ALA A 292 4.28 39.89 -11.95
CA ALA A 292 5.33 39.06 -11.37
C ALA A 292 4.77 38.00 -10.40
N THR A 293 3.72 38.32 -9.65
CA THR A 293 2.99 37.33 -8.85
C THR A 293 2.18 36.35 -9.71
N MET A 294 1.61 36.79 -10.84
CA MET A 294 0.91 35.91 -11.78
C MET A 294 1.86 34.94 -12.51
N GLU A 295 3.10 35.34 -12.76
CA GLU A 295 4.15 34.46 -13.29
C GLU A 295 4.47 33.32 -12.29
N LYS A 296 4.62 33.64 -11.01
CA LYS A 296 4.82 32.63 -9.95
C LYS A 296 3.61 31.70 -9.81
N LEU A 297 2.41 32.25 -9.93
CA LEU A 297 1.17 31.47 -9.93
C LEU A 297 1.16 30.45 -11.07
N HIS A 298 1.56 30.88 -12.27
CA HIS A 298 1.65 30.01 -13.44
C HIS A 298 2.63 28.85 -13.19
N GLN A 299 3.81 29.11 -12.62
CA GLN A 299 4.78 28.06 -12.29
C GLN A 299 4.24 27.04 -11.27
N VAL A 300 3.49 27.49 -10.26
CA VAL A 300 2.88 26.58 -9.27
C VAL A 300 1.77 25.74 -9.92
N MET A 301 0.95 26.33 -10.78
CA MET A 301 -0.06 25.58 -11.54
C MET A 301 0.57 24.57 -12.49
N GLU A 302 1.66 24.92 -13.17
CA GLU A 302 2.36 24.04 -14.09
C GLU A 302 3.00 22.86 -13.34
N LEU A 303 3.63 23.11 -12.20
CA LEU A 303 4.18 22.05 -11.33
C LEU A 303 3.07 21.14 -10.79
N GLY A 304 1.96 21.72 -10.32
CA GLY A 304 0.79 20.97 -9.84
C GLY A 304 0.18 20.10 -10.94
N HIS A 305 0.05 20.63 -12.16
CA HIS A 305 -0.41 19.86 -13.32
C HIS A 305 0.51 18.69 -13.62
N GLY A 306 1.83 18.91 -13.62
CA GLY A 306 2.82 17.85 -13.81
C GLY A 306 2.72 16.74 -12.76
N GLN A 307 2.46 17.08 -11.49
CA GLN A 307 2.24 16.10 -10.43
C GLN A 307 0.97 15.27 -10.62
N VAL A 308 -0.11 15.87 -11.13
CA VAL A 308 -1.36 15.15 -11.44
C VAL A 308 -1.15 14.19 -12.61
N THR A 309 -0.46 14.63 -13.67
CA THR A 309 -0.15 13.75 -14.83
C THR A 309 0.75 12.57 -14.43
N GLU A 310 1.75 12.80 -13.57
CA GLU A 310 2.59 11.72 -13.04
C GLU A 310 1.77 10.74 -12.18
N LEU A 311 0.83 11.24 -11.39
CA LEU A 311 -0.09 10.40 -10.61
C LEU A 311 -0.98 9.54 -11.52
N GLU A 312 -1.53 10.11 -12.59
CA GLU A 312 -2.29 9.35 -13.60
C GLU A 312 -1.44 8.25 -14.25
N HIS A 313 -0.19 8.54 -14.61
CA HIS A 313 0.70 7.55 -15.19
C HIS A 313 1.02 6.40 -14.23
N ARG A 314 1.23 6.71 -12.94
CA ARG A 314 1.44 5.69 -11.90
C ARG A 314 0.19 4.84 -11.67
N LEU A 315 -0.99 5.44 -11.71
CA LEU A 315 -2.26 4.73 -11.61
C LEU A 315 -2.49 3.78 -12.79
N GLU A 316 -2.14 4.19 -14.01
CA GLU A 316 -2.24 3.32 -15.19
C GLU A 316 -1.24 2.15 -15.12
N ALA A 317 0.02 2.40 -14.74
CA ALA A 317 0.99 1.32 -14.52
C ALA A 317 0.52 0.34 -13.42
N PHE A 318 -0.22 0.83 -12.43
CA PHE A 318 -0.78 -0.01 -11.37
C PHE A 318 -1.95 -0.87 -11.86
N LYS A 319 -2.84 -0.29 -12.66
CA LYS A 319 -3.91 -1.02 -13.35
C LYS A 319 -3.34 -2.15 -14.22
N ASP A 320 -2.26 -1.88 -14.96
CA ASP A 320 -1.57 -2.90 -15.76
C ASP A 320 -0.98 -4.02 -14.88
N LEU A 321 -0.38 -3.66 -13.74
CA LEU A 321 0.17 -4.63 -12.80
C LEU A 321 -0.92 -5.53 -12.22
N ARG A 322 -2.06 -4.94 -11.81
CA ARG A 322 -3.25 -5.67 -11.36
C ARG A 322 -3.74 -6.61 -12.45
N ASP A 323 -3.92 -6.13 -13.68
CA ASP A 323 -4.46 -6.94 -14.77
C ASP A 323 -3.56 -8.13 -15.10
N LYS A 324 -2.24 -7.92 -15.17
CA LYS A 324 -1.27 -9.01 -15.37
C LYS A 324 -1.25 -10.02 -14.24
N ALA A 325 -1.39 -9.57 -12.99
CA ALA A 325 -1.41 -10.49 -11.86
C ALA A 325 -2.70 -11.29 -11.77
N VAL A 326 -3.84 -10.69 -12.13
CA VAL A 326 -5.11 -11.40 -12.28
C VAL A 326 -5.02 -12.44 -13.40
N GLU A 327 -4.35 -12.13 -14.51
CA GLU A 327 -4.10 -13.06 -15.62
C GLU A 327 -3.11 -14.18 -15.27
N ALA A 328 -2.10 -13.91 -14.43
CA ALA A 328 -1.11 -14.90 -14.01
C ALA A 328 -1.68 -15.95 -13.04
N MET A 329 -2.73 -15.65 -12.28
CA MET A 329 -3.31 -16.62 -11.32
C MET A 329 -3.88 -17.89 -11.97
N PRO A 330 -4.67 -17.81 -13.05
CA PRO A 330 -5.08 -18.97 -13.83
C PRO A 330 -3.90 -19.80 -14.34
N GLN A 331 -2.84 -19.14 -14.82
CA GLN A 331 -1.65 -19.82 -15.34
C GLN A 331 -0.91 -20.57 -14.24
N ILE A 332 -0.75 -19.98 -13.04
CA ILE A 332 -0.16 -20.67 -11.89
C ILE A 332 -0.98 -21.92 -11.53
N ARG A 333 -2.31 -21.82 -11.56
CA ARG A 333 -3.20 -22.95 -11.31
C ARG A 333 -3.01 -24.05 -12.36
N GLU A 334 -2.99 -23.70 -13.64
CA GLU A 334 -2.77 -24.65 -14.73
C GLU A 334 -1.40 -25.34 -14.63
N GLN A 335 -0.33 -24.57 -14.36
CA GLN A 335 1.02 -25.11 -14.20
C GLN A 335 1.10 -26.08 -13.01
N MET A 336 0.36 -25.80 -11.95
CA MET A 336 0.29 -26.64 -10.77
C MET A 336 -0.52 -27.92 -11.02
N ASP A 337 -1.68 -27.84 -11.68
CA ASP A 337 -2.47 -29.01 -12.08
C ASP A 337 -1.63 -29.94 -12.98
N ASN A 338 -0.87 -29.35 -13.91
CA ASN A 338 0.09 -30.09 -14.73
C ASN A 338 1.20 -30.73 -13.89
N THR A 339 1.78 -30.00 -12.93
CA THR A 339 2.81 -30.54 -12.03
C THR A 339 2.26 -31.69 -11.18
N MET A 340 1.03 -31.56 -10.68
CA MET A 340 0.37 -32.59 -9.88
C MET A 340 0.12 -33.86 -10.70
N THR A 341 -0.31 -33.68 -11.95
CA THR A 341 -0.47 -34.78 -12.91
C THR A 341 0.86 -35.50 -13.16
N VAL A 342 1.94 -34.75 -13.42
CA VAL A 342 3.28 -35.32 -13.66
C VAL A 342 3.82 -36.06 -12.42
N ILE A 343 3.60 -35.52 -11.22
CA ILE A 343 3.97 -36.18 -9.96
C ILE A 343 3.16 -37.48 -9.80
N GLY A 344 1.86 -37.45 -10.05
CA GLY A 344 1.00 -38.63 -10.00
C GLY A 344 1.43 -39.72 -10.98
N ASP A 345 1.73 -39.36 -12.22
CA ASP A 345 2.25 -40.28 -13.22
C ASP A 345 3.61 -40.86 -12.83
N SER A 346 4.50 -40.03 -12.26
CA SER A 346 5.82 -40.46 -11.80
C SER A 346 5.74 -41.43 -10.62
N VAL A 347 4.85 -41.16 -9.66
CA VAL A 347 4.55 -42.04 -8.53
C VAL A 347 4.01 -43.38 -9.03
N LYS A 348 3.07 -43.35 -9.97
CA LYS A 348 2.48 -44.55 -10.55
C LYS A 348 3.51 -45.39 -11.30
N ALA A 349 4.39 -44.74 -12.07
CA ALA A 349 5.50 -45.40 -12.75
C ALA A 349 6.49 -46.03 -11.75
N ALA A 350 6.85 -45.31 -10.68
CA ALA A 350 7.71 -45.83 -9.63
C ALA A 350 7.09 -47.04 -8.92
N SER A 351 5.79 -46.99 -8.61
CA SER A 351 5.04 -48.11 -8.01
C SER A 351 5.05 -49.34 -8.91
N SER A 352 4.77 -49.17 -10.21
CA SER A 352 4.77 -50.26 -11.19
C SER A 352 6.17 -50.86 -11.38
N HIS A 353 7.22 -50.03 -11.38
CA HIS A 353 8.60 -50.49 -11.44
C HIS A 353 8.98 -51.29 -10.19
N TYR A 354 8.56 -50.84 -9.00
CA TYR A 354 8.77 -51.58 -7.76
C TYR A 354 8.07 -52.94 -7.77
N GLU A 355 6.83 -52.98 -8.24
CA GLU A 355 6.06 -54.22 -8.38
C GLU A 355 6.77 -55.22 -9.31
N SER A 356 7.32 -54.74 -10.43
CA SER A 356 8.13 -55.56 -11.34
C SER A 356 9.42 -56.06 -10.68
N MET A 357 10.15 -55.19 -9.95
CA MET A 357 11.36 -55.56 -9.24
C MET A 357 11.11 -56.62 -8.16
N LEU A 358 9.96 -56.57 -7.50
CA LEU A 358 9.55 -57.55 -6.50
C LEU A 358 9.23 -58.90 -7.12
N GLN A 359 8.58 -58.91 -8.27
CA GLN A 359 8.33 -60.14 -9.01
C GLN A 359 9.64 -60.78 -9.49
N GLU A 360 10.61 -59.98 -9.91
CA GLU A 360 11.95 -60.45 -10.26
C GLU A 360 12.70 -61.01 -9.03
N SER A 361 12.61 -60.32 -7.88
CA SER A 361 13.20 -60.77 -6.62
C SER A 361 12.61 -62.12 -6.17
N GLN A 362 11.29 -62.29 -6.30
CA GLN A 362 10.61 -63.56 -6.02
C GLN A 362 11.14 -64.69 -6.92
N ASN A 363 11.30 -64.43 -8.22
CA ASN A 363 11.87 -65.41 -9.16
C ASN A 363 13.31 -65.79 -8.79
N ILE A 364 14.14 -64.82 -8.36
CA ILE A 364 15.51 -65.08 -7.89
C ILE A 364 15.49 -65.97 -6.65
N ILE A 365 14.61 -65.68 -5.69
CA ILE A 365 14.45 -66.48 -4.46
C ILE A 365 14.02 -67.92 -4.79
N ASP A 366 13.05 -68.10 -5.67
CA ASP A 366 12.54 -69.42 -6.06
C ASP A 366 13.62 -70.24 -6.79
N ASN A 367 14.38 -69.60 -7.68
CA ASN A 367 15.53 -70.21 -8.37
C ASN A 367 16.65 -70.59 -7.39
N PHE A 368 16.99 -69.72 -6.44
CA PHE A 368 17.98 -69.99 -5.40
C PHE A 368 17.53 -71.17 -4.52
N SER A 369 16.26 -71.19 -4.09
CA SER A 369 15.70 -72.29 -3.30
C SER A 369 15.79 -73.63 -4.02
N THR A 370 15.45 -73.64 -5.31
CA THR A 370 15.46 -74.86 -6.13
C THR A 370 16.89 -75.35 -6.31
N THR A 371 17.81 -74.43 -6.62
CA THR A 371 19.23 -74.75 -6.83
C THR A 371 19.90 -75.22 -5.54
N ALA A 372 19.62 -74.58 -4.40
CA ALA A 372 20.13 -74.99 -3.10
C ALA A 372 19.67 -76.41 -2.73
N ASN A 373 18.36 -76.71 -2.87
CA ASN A 373 17.83 -78.05 -2.63
C ASN A 373 18.47 -79.10 -3.54
N GLN A 374 18.65 -78.78 -4.82
CA GLN A 374 19.27 -79.69 -5.78
C GLN A 374 20.76 -79.90 -5.49
N SER A 375 21.47 -78.86 -5.04
CA SER A 375 22.87 -78.95 -4.63
C SER A 375 23.04 -79.83 -3.39
N VAL A 376 22.17 -79.67 -2.39
CA VAL A 376 22.11 -80.52 -1.18
C VAL A 376 21.84 -81.98 -1.54
N GLU A 377 20.86 -82.25 -2.42
CA GLU A 377 20.56 -83.63 -2.82
C GLU A 377 21.69 -84.25 -3.65
N ASN A 378 22.30 -83.49 -4.56
CA ASN A 378 23.48 -83.93 -5.32
C ASN A 378 24.67 -84.21 -4.39
N MET A 379 24.89 -83.38 -3.37
CA MET A 379 25.93 -83.59 -2.37
C MET A 379 25.67 -84.89 -1.61
N ARG A 380 24.42 -85.10 -1.15
CA ARG A 380 23.98 -86.33 -0.47
C ARG A 380 24.24 -87.58 -1.31
N THR A 381 23.82 -87.58 -2.57
CA THR A 381 23.98 -88.73 -3.47
C THR A 381 25.45 -89.00 -3.80
N ASN A 382 26.26 -87.96 -4.04
CA ASN A 382 27.68 -88.14 -4.31
C ASN A 382 28.46 -88.65 -3.09
N LEU A 383 28.10 -88.20 -1.88
CA LEU A 383 28.69 -88.69 -0.64
C LEU A 383 28.31 -90.14 -0.34
N GLU A 384 27.04 -90.50 -0.53
CA GLU A 384 26.54 -91.87 -0.36
C GLU A 384 27.25 -92.82 -1.35
N ALA A 385 27.30 -92.44 -2.64
CA ALA A 385 28.01 -93.22 -3.66
C ALA A 385 29.53 -93.29 -3.42
N GLY A 386 30.16 -92.19 -2.97
CA GLY A 386 31.58 -92.15 -2.64
C GLY A 386 31.92 -93.04 -1.46
N ALA A 387 31.07 -93.06 -0.43
CA ALA A 387 31.25 -93.92 0.74
C ALA A 387 31.09 -95.41 0.39
N ASP A 388 30.07 -95.76 -0.41
CA ASP A 388 29.88 -97.13 -0.92
C ASP A 388 31.08 -97.59 -1.75
N GLN A 389 31.61 -96.71 -2.62
CA GLN A 389 32.76 -97.01 -3.45
C GLN A 389 34.03 -97.21 -2.61
N VAL A 390 34.25 -96.39 -1.58
CA VAL A 390 35.36 -96.54 -0.64
C VAL A 390 35.23 -97.85 0.14
N SER A 391 34.03 -98.14 0.67
CA SER A 391 33.74 -99.39 1.40
C SER A 391 34.02 -100.62 0.52
N SER A 392 33.52 -100.63 -0.72
CA SER A 392 33.74 -101.73 -1.65
C SER A 392 35.23 -101.91 -1.98
N LYS A 393 35.97 -100.83 -2.27
CA LYS A 393 37.41 -100.91 -2.57
C LYS A 393 38.24 -101.37 -1.37
N LEU A 394 37.86 -100.97 -0.16
CA LEU A 394 38.51 -101.42 1.07
C LEU A 394 38.32 -102.92 1.27
N ILE A 395 37.11 -103.44 1.07
CA ILE A 395 36.82 -104.87 1.14
C ILE A 395 37.61 -105.64 0.07
N GLU A 396 37.60 -105.15 -1.17
CA GLU A 396 38.31 -105.78 -2.29
C GLU A 396 39.83 -105.80 -2.07
N SER A 397 40.42 -104.66 -1.68
CA SER A 397 41.84 -104.59 -1.31
C SER A 397 42.17 -105.49 -0.13
N SER A 398 41.28 -105.62 0.85
CA SER A 398 41.48 -106.53 1.99
C SER A 398 41.51 -107.98 1.56
N GLN A 399 40.58 -108.39 0.71
CA GLN A 399 40.49 -109.76 0.22
C GLN A 399 41.71 -110.09 -0.65
N GLU A 400 42.15 -109.16 -1.48
CA GLU A 400 43.37 -109.32 -2.27
C GLU A 400 44.61 -109.42 -1.37
N LEU A 401 44.74 -108.54 -0.37
CA LEU A 401 45.88 -108.53 0.54
C LEU A 401 45.89 -109.78 1.42
N GLY A 402 44.75 -110.20 1.95
CA GLY A 402 44.58 -111.44 2.69
C GLY A 402 44.87 -112.67 1.84
N GLY A 403 44.42 -112.68 0.59
CA GLY A 403 44.71 -113.73 -0.39
C GLY A 403 46.21 -113.84 -0.70
N LYS A 404 46.87 -112.72 -1.01
CA LYS A 404 48.33 -112.69 -1.28
C LYS A 404 49.16 -113.02 -0.04
N LEU A 405 48.70 -112.63 1.15
CA LEU A 405 49.35 -113.01 2.41
C LEU A 405 49.22 -114.52 2.67
N ALA A 406 48.04 -115.11 2.43
CA ALA A 406 47.83 -116.55 2.56
C ALA A 406 48.66 -117.33 1.54
N GLU A 407 48.73 -116.87 0.28
CA GLU A 407 49.56 -117.45 -0.77
C GLU A 407 51.05 -117.36 -0.40
N ALA A 408 51.53 -116.20 0.02
CA ALA A 408 52.91 -116.01 0.49
C ALA A 408 53.24 -116.88 1.71
N SER A 409 52.30 -117.03 2.67
CA SER A 409 52.45 -117.91 3.82
C SER A 409 52.53 -119.37 3.39
N SER A 410 51.69 -119.80 2.44
CA SER A 410 51.72 -121.14 1.88
C SER A 410 53.03 -121.41 1.13
N ASP A 411 53.49 -120.48 0.31
CA ASP A 411 54.76 -120.58 -0.42
C ASP A 411 55.96 -120.64 0.52
N ILE A 412 55.96 -119.87 1.62
CA ILE A 412 56.97 -119.95 2.67
C ILE A 412 56.90 -121.32 3.36
N GLN A 413 55.71 -121.80 3.70
CA GLN A 413 55.50 -123.10 4.33
C GLN A 413 56.06 -124.24 3.46
N ASP A 414 55.75 -124.23 2.16
CA ASP A 414 56.18 -125.25 1.19
C ASP A 414 57.69 -125.19 0.96
N ASN A 415 58.27 -124.00 0.77
CA ASN A 415 59.72 -123.86 0.60
C ASN A 415 60.51 -124.22 1.87
N VAL A 416 60.00 -123.89 3.06
CA VAL A 416 60.62 -124.21 4.35
C VAL A 416 60.49 -125.69 4.72
N SER A 417 59.42 -126.38 4.32
CA SER A 417 59.29 -127.84 4.45
C SER A 417 60.50 -128.59 3.84
N THR A 418 61.07 -128.02 2.78
CA THR A 418 62.29 -128.51 2.12
C THR A 418 63.61 -128.18 2.84
N ALA A 419 63.61 -127.25 3.80
CA ALA A 419 64.81 -126.71 4.46
C ALA A 419 64.77 -126.94 5.99
N SER A 420 65.43 -128.02 6.45
CA SER A 420 65.79 -128.43 7.83
C SER A 420 65.06 -127.77 9.04
N GLY A 421 64.58 -128.61 9.96
CA GLY A 421 63.64 -128.32 11.06
C GLY A 421 63.88 -127.15 12.02
N ALA A 422 65.00 -126.41 11.93
CA ALA A 422 65.15 -125.12 12.62
C ALA A 422 64.32 -124.00 11.97
N LEU A 423 64.08 -124.04 10.64
CA LEU A 423 63.22 -123.08 9.95
C LEU A 423 61.73 -123.39 10.11
N GLN A 424 61.36 -124.63 10.48
CA GLN A 424 59.97 -125.04 10.71
C GLN A 424 59.29 -124.20 11.79
N ASN A 425 60.00 -123.89 12.88
CA ASN A 425 59.49 -123.04 13.96
C ASN A 425 59.27 -121.60 13.47
N THR A 426 60.17 -121.07 12.64
CA THR A 426 60.04 -119.74 12.05
C THR A 426 58.90 -119.67 11.03
N ALA A 427 58.70 -120.71 10.22
CA ALA A 427 57.55 -120.80 9.30
C ALA A 427 56.23 -120.90 10.06
N SER A 428 56.16 -121.74 11.11
CA SER A 428 54.97 -121.81 11.97
C SER A 428 54.67 -120.45 12.62
N TYR A 429 55.71 -119.75 13.09
CA TYR A 429 55.57 -118.42 13.66
C TYR A 429 55.14 -117.38 12.62
N LEU A 430 55.65 -117.45 11.38
CA LEU A 430 55.23 -116.58 10.27
C LEU A 430 53.78 -116.85 9.84
N THR A 431 53.36 -118.11 9.78
CA THR A 431 51.97 -118.49 9.50
C THR A 431 51.04 -117.96 10.59
N ASP A 432 51.39 -118.15 11.88
CA ASP A 432 50.63 -117.58 13.00
C ASP A 432 50.60 -116.05 12.94
N THR A 433 51.73 -115.39 12.64
CA THR A 433 51.80 -113.93 12.51
C THR A 433 50.99 -113.45 11.31
N THR A 434 50.96 -114.20 10.21
CA THR A 434 50.17 -113.88 9.01
C THR A 434 48.69 -114.03 9.28
N GLU A 435 48.29 -115.06 10.02
CA GLU A 435 46.91 -115.25 10.48
C GLU A 435 46.50 -114.14 11.45
N GLN A 436 47.38 -113.73 12.36
CA GLN A 436 47.16 -112.57 13.23
C GLN A 436 47.05 -111.25 12.46
N ILE A 437 47.89 -111.04 11.43
CA ILE A 437 47.81 -109.87 10.54
C ILE A 437 46.49 -109.89 9.77
N ARG A 438 46.08 -111.05 9.24
CA ARG A 438 44.80 -111.25 8.55
C ARG A 438 43.64 -110.87 9.46
N GLN A 439 43.65 -111.36 10.69
CA GLN A 439 42.61 -111.08 11.69
C GLN A 439 42.61 -109.61 12.12
N HIS A 440 43.77 -109.01 12.38
CA HIS A 440 43.86 -107.58 12.69
C HIS A 440 43.42 -106.68 11.54
N LEU A 441 43.69 -107.05 10.29
CA LEU A 441 43.19 -106.34 9.11
C LEU A 441 41.67 -106.45 9.01
N GLU A 442 41.13 -107.66 9.17
CA GLU A 442 39.69 -107.92 9.15
C GLU A 442 38.97 -107.12 10.25
N ASP A 443 39.50 -107.12 11.47
CA ASP A 443 38.99 -106.31 12.58
C ASP A 443 39.10 -104.80 12.27
N SER A 444 40.25 -104.34 11.77
CA SER A 444 40.47 -102.92 11.45
C SER A 444 39.55 -102.44 10.33
N ILE A 445 39.26 -103.28 9.33
CA ILE A 445 38.36 -102.94 8.22
C ILE A 445 36.91 -102.98 8.67
N THR A 446 36.56 -103.90 9.56
CA THR A 446 35.22 -103.93 10.17
C THR A 446 34.98 -102.66 10.97
N GLU A 447 35.97 -102.23 11.74
CA GLU A 447 35.95 -100.95 12.47
C GLU A 447 35.92 -99.74 11.52
N LEU A 448 36.72 -99.73 10.46
CA LEU A 448 36.72 -98.64 9.46
C LEU A 448 35.38 -98.54 8.72
N ASN A 449 34.76 -99.68 8.38
CA ASN A 449 33.40 -99.71 7.80
C ASN A 449 32.36 -99.18 8.78
N SER A 450 32.49 -99.53 10.06
CA SER A 450 31.63 -99.00 11.12
C SER A 450 31.77 -97.48 11.23
N GLN A 451 33.00 -96.96 11.30
CA GLN A 451 33.28 -95.53 11.37
C GLN A 451 32.84 -94.78 10.10
N LEU A 452 33.03 -95.35 8.91
CA LEU A 452 32.51 -94.79 7.66
C LEU A 452 30.98 -94.74 7.65
N ARG A 453 30.29 -95.77 8.17
CA ARG A 453 28.82 -95.73 8.33
C ARG A 453 28.37 -94.62 9.26
N VAL A 454 29.06 -94.42 10.38
CA VAL A 454 28.77 -93.33 11.30
C VAL A 454 29.03 -91.98 10.63
N LEU A 455 30.18 -91.80 9.96
CA LEU A 455 30.49 -90.57 9.23
C LEU A 455 29.45 -90.24 8.15
N VAL A 456 28.98 -91.23 7.38
CA VAL A 456 27.92 -91.05 6.38
C VAL A 456 26.59 -90.69 7.04
N ALA A 457 26.27 -91.27 8.20
CA ALA A 457 25.08 -90.94 8.96
C ALA A 457 25.16 -89.49 9.49
N ASP A 458 26.29 -89.09 10.06
CA ASP A 458 26.53 -87.73 10.58
C ASP A 458 26.46 -86.71 9.43
N ILE A 459 27.14 -86.97 8.32
CA ILE A 459 27.08 -86.11 7.13
C ILE A 459 25.65 -86.01 6.57
N LYS A 460 24.89 -87.10 6.58
CA LYS A 460 23.49 -87.10 6.14
C LYS A 460 22.61 -86.23 7.05
N ASP A 461 22.84 -86.28 8.35
CA ASP A 461 22.13 -85.45 9.32
C ASP A 461 22.54 -83.98 9.20
N ASP A 462 23.84 -83.66 9.03
CA ASP A 462 24.35 -82.30 8.79
C ASP A 462 23.80 -81.68 7.50
N VAL A 463 23.71 -82.46 6.41
CA VAL A 463 23.12 -82.04 5.13
C VAL A 463 21.63 -81.73 5.29
N LYS A 464 20.93 -82.52 6.11
CA LYS A 464 19.51 -82.31 6.42
C LYS A 464 19.30 -81.08 7.29
N GLU A 465 20.15 -80.85 8.28
CA GLU A 465 20.15 -79.66 9.13
C GLU A 465 20.48 -78.40 8.31
N THR A 466 21.50 -78.44 7.46
CA THR A 466 21.86 -77.37 6.53
C THR A 466 20.71 -77.02 5.58
N GLY A 467 20.03 -78.04 5.02
CA GLY A 467 18.84 -77.84 4.19
C GLY A 467 17.68 -77.20 4.96
N SER A 468 17.51 -77.55 6.23
CA SER A 468 16.51 -76.92 7.11
C SER A 468 16.83 -75.45 7.39
N VAL A 469 18.09 -75.13 7.71
CA VAL A 469 18.55 -73.76 7.97
C VAL A 469 18.41 -72.89 6.72
N LEU A 470 18.83 -73.38 5.55
CA LEU A 470 18.66 -72.68 4.27
C LEU A 470 17.17 -72.43 3.96
N LYS A 471 16.30 -73.40 4.24
CA LYS A 471 14.86 -73.26 4.03
C LYS A 471 14.24 -72.22 4.95
N GLU A 472 14.66 -72.17 6.21
CA GLU A 472 14.15 -71.18 7.17
C GLU A 472 14.66 -69.77 6.84
N ALA A 473 15.96 -69.61 6.55
CA ALA A 473 16.53 -68.34 6.12
C ALA A 473 15.85 -67.81 4.85
N ASN A 474 15.50 -68.68 3.91
CA ASN A 474 14.79 -68.29 2.70
C ASN A 474 13.35 -67.83 2.98
N LYS A 475 12.67 -68.50 3.92
CA LYS A 475 11.33 -68.13 4.37
C LYS A 475 11.32 -66.79 5.09
N GLU A 476 12.34 -66.53 5.90
CA GLU A 476 12.54 -65.26 6.61
C GLU A 476 12.86 -64.11 5.63
N LEU A 477 13.71 -64.35 4.63
CA LEU A 477 13.96 -63.41 3.53
C LEU A 477 12.69 -63.08 2.74
N LEU A 478 11.88 -64.09 2.41
CA LEU A 478 10.58 -63.89 1.75
C LEU A 478 9.64 -63.03 2.58
N SER A 479 9.57 -63.30 3.88
CA SER A 479 8.74 -62.54 4.81
C SER A 479 9.21 -61.08 4.88
N SER A 480 10.51 -60.86 5.13
CA SER A 480 11.09 -59.52 5.21
C SER A 480 10.93 -58.73 3.91
N THR A 481 11.09 -59.38 2.76
CA THR A 481 10.93 -58.73 1.45
C THR A 481 9.47 -58.32 1.20
N ARG A 482 8.49 -59.14 1.60
CA ARG A 482 7.05 -58.77 1.55
C ARG A 482 6.68 -57.66 2.51
N GLU A 483 7.28 -57.65 3.69
CA GLU A 483 7.03 -56.61 4.68
C GLU A 483 7.57 -55.27 4.19
N ILE A 484 8.82 -55.24 3.71
CA ILE A 484 9.44 -54.08 3.05
C ILE A 484 8.60 -53.64 1.84
N GLN A 485 8.12 -54.56 1.00
CA GLN A 485 7.21 -54.25 -0.10
C GLN A 485 6.00 -53.46 0.38
N THR A 486 5.31 -53.98 1.39
CA THR A 486 4.06 -53.40 1.88
C THR A 486 4.33 -52.02 2.47
N GLU A 487 5.41 -51.88 3.24
CA GLU A 487 5.81 -50.62 3.85
C GLU A 487 6.20 -49.57 2.80
N THR A 488 6.98 -49.96 1.78
CA THR A 488 7.45 -49.06 0.73
C THR A 488 6.31 -48.59 -0.16
N THR A 489 5.40 -49.49 -0.58
CA THR A 489 4.20 -49.12 -1.34
C THR A 489 3.33 -48.16 -0.53
N THR A 490 3.11 -48.46 0.75
CA THR A 490 2.34 -47.59 1.65
C THR A 490 3.01 -46.23 1.82
N ALA A 491 4.35 -46.18 1.91
CA ALA A 491 5.11 -44.95 2.02
C ALA A 491 5.02 -44.10 0.74
N ILE A 492 5.09 -44.73 -0.44
CA ILE A 492 4.92 -44.06 -1.74
C ILE A 492 3.51 -43.47 -1.86
N THR A 493 2.46 -44.23 -1.52
CA THR A 493 1.08 -43.73 -1.53
C THR A 493 0.89 -42.58 -0.56
N LYS A 494 1.40 -42.69 0.69
CA LYS A 494 1.36 -41.60 1.65
C LYS A 494 2.12 -40.36 1.19
N LEU A 495 3.27 -40.54 0.53
CA LEU A 495 4.02 -39.42 -0.03
C LEU A 495 3.22 -38.71 -1.12
N HIS A 496 2.51 -39.46 -1.97
CA HIS A 496 1.64 -38.92 -3.00
C HIS A 496 0.49 -38.09 -2.42
N ASP A 497 -0.30 -38.67 -1.51
CA ASP A 497 -1.42 -37.98 -0.85
C ASP A 497 -0.95 -36.72 -0.11
N ARG A 498 0.22 -36.82 0.55
CA ARG A 498 0.79 -35.69 1.29
C ARG A 498 1.29 -34.60 0.35
N LEU A 499 1.91 -34.95 -0.78
CA LEU A 499 2.31 -33.98 -1.80
C LEU A 499 1.10 -33.27 -2.39
N GLU A 500 0.04 -34.00 -2.73
CA GLU A 500 -1.24 -33.46 -3.20
C GLU A 500 -1.79 -32.42 -2.22
N THR A 501 -1.94 -32.82 -0.95
CA THR A 501 -2.46 -31.95 0.10
C THR A 501 -1.58 -30.73 0.31
N THR A 502 -0.26 -30.90 0.36
CA THR A 502 0.67 -29.78 0.58
C THR A 502 0.72 -28.80 -0.58
N LEU A 503 0.57 -29.27 -1.82
CA LEU A 503 0.51 -28.41 -3.00
C LEU A 503 -0.79 -27.60 -3.01
N GLU A 504 -1.92 -28.23 -2.69
CA GLU A 504 -3.21 -27.55 -2.54
C GLU A 504 -3.15 -26.48 -1.43
N ASP A 505 -2.59 -26.82 -0.27
CA ASP A 505 -2.40 -25.88 0.84
C ASP A 505 -1.50 -24.70 0.45
N VAL A 506 -0.35 -24.98 -0.19
CA VAL A 506 0.57 -23.94 -0.66
C VAL A 506 -0.12 -23.02 -1.66
N PHE A 507 -0.90 -23.57 -2.59
CA PHE A 507 -1.68 -22.77 -3.53
C PHE A 507 -2.69 -21.88 -2.84
N GLN A 508 -3.44 -22.42 -1.89
CA GLN A 508 -4.45 -21.67 -1.17
C GLN A 508 -3.83 -20.53 -0.36
N VAL A 509 -2.70 -20.80 0.30
CA VAL A 509 -1.91 -19.80 1.03
C VAL A 509 -1.33 -18.75 0.09
N GLN A 510 -0.75 -19.16 -1.03
CA GLN A 510 -0.15 -18.26 -2.03
C GLN A 510 -1.22 -17.35 -2.65
N ALA A 511 -2.36 -17.91 -3.04
CA ALA A 511 -3.48 -17.17 -3.61
C ALA A 511 -4.04 -16.16 -2.60
N GLN A 512 -4.18 -16.56 -1.33
CA GLN A 512 -4.62 -15.65 -0.27
C GLN A 512 -3.58 -14.57 0.03
N ALA A 513 -2.29 -14.90 -0.01
CA ALA A 513 -1.21 -13.94 0.15
C ALA A 513 -1.23 -12.90 -0.97
N VAL A 514 -1.29 -13.33 -2.23
CA VAL A 514 -1.41 -12.45 -3.40
C VAL A 514 -2.62 -11.52 -3.27
N ARG A 515 -3.77 -12.05 -2.87
CA ARG A 515 -4.99 -11.26 -2.67
C ARG A 515 -4.82 -10.22 -1.58
N ARG A 516 -4.23 -10.59 -0.43
CA ARG A 516 -3.89 -9.64 0.64
C ARG A 516 -2.91 -8.56 0.17
N THR A 517 -1.93 -8.91 -0.65
CA THR A 517 -0.98 -7.94 -1.19
C THR A 517 -1.70 -6.93 -2.09
N PHE A 518 -2.67 -7.38 -2.90
CA PHE A 518 -3.50 -6.48 -3.70
C PHE A 518 -4.38 -5.57 -2.87
N ASP A 519 -5.10 -6.12 -1.88
CA ASP A 519 -5.94 -5.33 -0.97
C ASP A 519 -5.10 -4.26 -0.24
N SER A 520 -3.91 -4.66 0.26
CA SER A 520 -3.00 -3.72 0.94
C SER A 520 -2.42 -2.66 0.01
N LEU A 521 -2.16 -2.99 -1.25
CA LEU A 521 -1.67 -2.02 -2.23
C LEU A 521 -2.79 -1.05 -2.65
N GLU A 522 -4.02 -1.55 -2.79
CA GLU A 522 -5.20 -0.72 -3.05
C GLU A 522 -5.37 0.32 -1.93
N ASP A 523 -5.32 -0.12 -0.66
CA ASP A 523 -5.37 0.78 0.49
C ASP A 523 -4.24 1.84 0.45
N GLN A 524 -3.01 1.42 0.15
CA GLN A 524 -1.88 2.35 0.06
C GLN A 524 -2.03 3.36 -1.08
N ILE A 525 -2.62 2.97 -2.21
CA ILE A 525 -2.89 3.88 -3.32
C ILE A 525 -4.00 4.84 -2.96
N THR A 526 -5.10 4.36 -2.37
CA THR A 526 -6.18 5.23 -1.90
C THR A 526 -5.64 6.24 -0.89
N GLU A 527 -4.75 5.82 0.01
CA GLU A 527 -4.08 6.73 0.95
C GLU A 527 -3.15 7.72 0.24
N ALA A 528 -2.33 7.28 -0.72
CA ALA A 528 -1.39 8.12 -1.45
C ALA A 528 -2.11 9.15 -2.34
N VAL A 529 -3.15 8.73 -3.06
CA VAL A 529 -4.03 9.60 -3.85
C VAL A 529 -4.78 10.55 -2.94
N GLY A 530 -5.31 10.08 -1.79
CA GLY A 530 -5.97 10.93 -0.81
C GLY A 530 -5.04 11.98 -0.19
N LYS A 531 -3.80 11.60 0.16
CA LYS A 531 -2.76 12.53 0.63
C LYS A 531 -2.38 13.55 -0.45
N THR A 532 -2.28 13.12 -1.70
CA THR A 532 -1.98 14.00 -2.83
C THR A 532 -3.13 14.97 -3.09
N GLY A 533 -4.38 14.50 -3.08
CA GLY A 533 -5.58 15.33 -3.18
C GLY A 533 -5.65 16.38 -2.08
N ASN A 534 -5.44 15.96 -0.81
CA ASN A 534 -5.39 16.89 0.32
C ASN A 534 -4.23 17.90 0.21
N ALA A 535 -3.08 17.50 -0.33
CA ALA A 535 -1.95 18.40 -0.53
C ALA A 535 -2.23 19.44 -1.61
N VAL A 536 -2.83 19.02 -2.72
CA VAL A 536 -3.27 19.90 -3.81
C VAL A 536 -4.36 20.86 -3.31
N GLU A 537 -5.37 20.37 -2.60
CA GLU A 537 -6.43 21.19 -2.01
C GLU A 537 -5.86 22.24 -1.05
N LYS A 538 -4.93 21.84 -0.18
CA LYS A 538 -4.26 22.76 0.74
C LYS A 538 -3.36 23.78 0.02
N GLN A 539 -2.71 23.39 -1.08
CA GLN A 539 -1.97 24.32 -1.92
C GLN A 539 -2.91 25.34 -2.57
N VAL A 540 -4.05 24.92 -3.10
CA VAL A 540 -5.07 25.81 -3.67
C VAL A 540 -5.63 26.76 -2.59
N GLU A 541 -5.90 26.27 -1.39
CA GLU A 541 -6.39 27.08 -0.26
C GLU A 541 -5.37 28.14 0.19
N VAL A 542 -4.10 27.75 0.35
CA VAL A 542 -3.02 28.70 0.69
C VAL A 542 -2.88 29.78 -0.39
N LEU A 543 -3.05 29.38 -1.64
CA LEU A 543 -2.88 30.22 -2.80
C LEU A 543 -4.07 31.18 -2.97
N ASP A 544 -5.31 30.73 -2.71
CA ASP A 544 -6.49 31.59 -2.62
C ASP A 544 -6.33 32.61 -1.49
N HIS A 545 -5.85 32.18 -0.32
CA HIS A 545 -5.61 33.09 0.79
C HIS A 545 -4.49 34.12 0.49
N GLN A 546 -3.42 33.72 -0.22
CA GLN A 546 -2.37 34.64 -0.66
C GLN A 546 -2.87 35.61 -1.73
N MET A 547 -3.62 35.14 -2.72
CA MET A 547 -4.27 36.02 -3.71
C MET A 547 -5.21 37.00 -3.03
N GLN A 548 -6.05 36.54 -2.10
CA GLN A 548 -7.00 37.40 -1.42
C GLN A 548 -6.29 38.42 -0.52
N GLN A 549 -5.21 38.04 0.16
CA GLN A 549 -4.36 38.99 0.89
C GLN A 549 -3.75 40.02 -0.04
N GLU A 550 -3.22 39.59 -1.20
CA GLU A 550 -2.52 40.50 -2.09
C GLU A 550 -3.47 41.39 -2.88
N ILE A 551 -4.63 40.88 -3.30
CA ILE A 551 -5.72 41.68 -3.85
C ILE A 551 -6.23 42.67 -2.81
N ASN A 552 -6.46 42.25 -1.56
CA ASN A 552 -6.89 43.18 -0.50
C ASN A 552 -5.81 44.21 -0.16
N ARG A 553 -4.54 43.82 -0.11
CA ARG A 553 -3.43 44.75 0.14
C ARG A 553 -3.35 45.78 -0.97
N THR A 554 -3.40 45.33 -2.23
CA THR A 554 -3.36 46.21 -3.39
C THR A 554 -4.59 47.11 -3.44
N MET A 555 -5.80 46.59 -3.17
CA MET A 555 -7.05 47.37 -3.09
C MET A 555 -7.05 48.37 -1.93
N ASN A 556 -6.54 48.01 -0.75
CA ASN A 556 -6.42 48.94 0.37
C ASN A 556 -5.40 50.02 0.09
N GLU A 557 -4.22 49.69 -0.46
CA GLU A 557 -3.19 50.67 -0.81
C GLU A 557 -3.68 51.60 -1.92
N MET A 558 -4.37 51.06 -2.94
CA MET A 558 -5.03 51.86 -3.98
C MET A 558 -6.16 52.71 -3.40
N GLY A 559 -6.95 52.15 -2.49
CA GLY A 559 -8.05 52.84 -1.81
C GLY A 559 -7.58 53.95 -0.88
N GLU A 560 -6.48 53.75 -0.16
CA GLU A 560 -5.82 54.75 0.69
C GLU A 560 -5.18 55.84 -0.16
N ALA A 561 -4.51 55.49 -1.26
CA ALA A 561 -3.98 56.46 -2.22
C ALA A 561 -5.11 57.28 -2.86
N LEU A 562 -6.19 56.63 -3.32
CA LEU A 562 -7.37 57.30 -3.89
C LEU A 562 -8.11 58.14 -2.85
N ALA A 563 -8.27 57.67 -1.61
CA ALA A 563 -8.90 58.43 -0.53
C ALA A 563 -8.04 59.64 -0.15
N THR A 564 -6.72 59.50 -0.12
CA THR A 564 -5.77 60.60 0.12
C THR A 564 -5.85 61.63 -1.00
N ILE A 565 -5.81 61.20 -2.26
CA ILE A 565 -6.02 62.07 -3.43
C ILE A 565 -7.37 62.77 -3.33
N THR A 566 -8.44 62.03 -3.06
CA THR A 566 -9.80 62.58 -3.02
C THR A 566 -9.99 63.54 -1.85
N GLN A 567 -9.45 63.25 -0.66
CA GLN A 567 -9.49 64.15 0.49
C GLN A 567 -8.65 65.39 0.25
N GLN A 568 -7.44 65.25 -0.29
CA GLN A 568 -6.56 66.37 -0.59
C GLN A 568 -7.17 67.24 -1.68
N PHE A 569 -7.66 66.64 -2.77
CA PHE A 569 -8.42 67.33 -3.82
C PHE A 569 -9.67 68.01 -3.26
N THR A 570 -10.47 67.34 -2.43
CA THR A 570 -11.67 67.95 -1.83
C THR A 570 -11.29 69.12 -0.92
N ARG A 571 -10.21 69.01 -0.15
CA ARG A 571 -9.75 70.06 0.77
C ARG A 571 -9.19 71.25 0.01
N ASP A 572 -8.42 71.01 -1.04
CA ASP A 572 -7.84 72.04 -1.90
C ASP A 572 -8.91 72.70 -2.76
N TYR A 573 -9.88 71.94 -3.28
CA TYR A 573 -11.04 72.45 -4.01
C TYR A 573 -11.99 73.20 -3.09
N GLN A 574 -12.23 72.76 -1.85
CA GLN A 574 -13.00 73.52 -0.86
C GLN A 574 -12.30 74.82 -0.48
N LYS A 575 -10.98 74.82 -0.30
CA LYS A 575 -10.21 76.06 -0.10
C LYS A 575 -10.35 76.98 -1.30
N LEU A 576 -10.17 76.47 -2.51
CA LEU A 576 -10.31 77.25 -3.74
C LEU A 576 -11.72 77.84 -3.87
N VAL A 577 -12.77 77.04 -3.67
CA VAL A 577 -14.17 77.49 -3.71
C VAL A 577 -14.46 78.51 -2.62
N ARG A 578 -13.94 78.33 -1.40
CA ARG A 578 -14.13 79.27 -0.30
C ARG A 578 -13.42 80.60 -0.57
N GLU A 579 -12.21 80.55 -1.13
CA GLU A 579 -11.49 81.75 -1.55
C GLU A 579 -12.12 82.42 -2.79
N MET A 580 -12.66 81.66 -3.74
CA MET A 580 -13.45 82.20 -4.85
C MET A 580 -14.74 82.85 -4.34
N ASN A 581 -15.42 82.22 -3.38
CA ASN A 581 -16.63 82.75 -2.79
C ASN A 581 -16.36 84.02 -1.98
N ASN A 582 -15.24 84.09 -1.24
CA ASN A 582 -14.81 85.33 -0.57
C ASN A 582 -14.55 86.46 -1.56
N VAL A 583 -13.92 86.18 -2.70
CA VAL A 583 -13.70 87.18 -3.76
C VAL A 583 -15.02 87.64 -4.40
N VAL A 584 -15.98 86.72 -4.60
CA VAL A 584 -17.31 87.04 -5.14
C VAL A 584 -18.16 87.81 -4.12
N THR A 585 -18.06 87.48 -2.83
CA THR A 585 -18.84 88.13 -1.76
C THR A 585 -18.29 89.52 -1.43
N ASN A 586 -16.97 89.72 -1.48
CA ASN A 586 -16.33 91.04 -1.38
C ASN A 586 -16.56 91.93 -2.62
N ARG A 587 -17.22 91.44 -3.67
CA ARG A 587 -17.72 92.26 -4.79
C ARG A 587 -19.13 92.81 -4.57
N VAL A 588 -19.87 92.35 -3.56
CA VAL A 588 -21.27 92.74 -3.29
C VAL A 588 -21.40 93.78 -2.16
N ALA A 589 -20.31 94.05 -1.44
CA ALA A 589 -20.17 95.22 -0.55
C ALA A 589 -19.35 96.30 -1.26
#